data_AF-D5BB66-F1
#
_entry.id   AF-D5BB66-F1
#
_cell.length_a   1.000
_cell.length_b   1.000
_cell.length_c   1.000
_cell.angle_alpha   90.00
_cell.angle_beta   90.00
_cell.angle_gamma   90.00
#
_symmetry.space_group_name_H-M   'P 1'
#
loop_
_entity.id
_entity.type
_entity.pdbx_description
1 polymer ?
#
loop_
_entity_poly.entity_id
_entity_poly.type
_entity_poly.pdbx_seq_one_letter_code
_entity_poly.pdbx_strand_id
1 'polypeptide(L)'
;MLQYCVQVIVFQFLFWLVYEIILKRTTFFAYNRWYLLLSFSLSLILPLLKFDLFYDVVSPERLSAFRAQKILDITAPEIKSEASRNSIISKQNFIDWWEVTYVIGVVISAIFLSLKLFKLKSLFTQNLKSTEGQFRIIELPQTKTAFTFFKTIFLGNELSASERDQILEHEKVHAKQLHSLDLLFFEVFKVIFWFNPLVYVYQSKIAMIHEYLADNESVKKTSKSNYFQHLLNANFGSEDLIFSSHFLNNSSLKKRIKMIQKKQSRSLAKLQYLIAIPLTFAMLVFVANVSANTIRNKVSEAISTSKANKNSTAVTTERITENSENQPIDIPFAVVDQIPLFKGCEDVSEAGQKNCTVQKISDFVDDEINKNLSEELKNKELQRIVVQFKISVSGNVEAARARAINAGNDREALEMAAVKAVEALPQFIPGEHKSEKVNVIYSLPIILNGEM
;
A
#
# COMPACT_ATOMS: atom_id res chain seq x y z
N MET A 1 -0.54 7.15 8.01
CA MET A 1 -0.01 6.12 8.94
C MET A 1 -0.69 4.76 8.76
N LEU A 2 -2.03 4.69 8.71
CA LEU A 2 -2.76 3.42 8.59
C LEU A 2 -2.34 2.57 7.38
N GLN A 3 -2.26 3.16 6.17
CA GLN A 3 -1.84 2.44 4.96
C GLN A 3 -0.45 1.81 5.09
N TYR A 4 0.49 2.51 5.73
CA TYR A 4 1.83 2.00 6.00
C TYR A 4 1.79 0.78 6.94
N CYS A 5 1.05 0.87 8.04
CA CYS A 5 0.90 -0.25 8.99
C CYS A 5 0.31 -1.50 8.32
N VAL A 6 -0.70 -1.32 7.45
CA VAL A 6 -1.31 -2.43 6.70
C VAL A 6 -0.29 -3.07 5.75
N GLN A 7 0.47 -2.28 4.99
CA GLN A 7 1.52 -2.79 4.10
C GLN A 7 2.58 -3.58 4.87
N VAL A 8 3.05 -3.07 6.01
CA VAL A 8 4.00 -3.76 6.89
C VAL A 8 3.44 -5.11 7.34
N ILE A 9 2.20 -5.17 7.82
CA ILE A 9 1.58 -6.42 8.30
C ILE A 9 1.50 -7.45 7.17
N VAL A 10 1.08 -7.05 5.97
CA VAL A 10 1.00 -7.94 4.81
C VAL A 10 2.39 -8.50 4.45
N PHE A 11 3.43 -7.67 4.44
CA PHE A 11 4.78 -8.11 4.13
C PHE A 11 5.35 -9.04 5.20
N GLN A 12 5.14 -8.72 6.48
CA GLN A 12 5.51 -9.60 7.60
C GLN A 12 4.81 -10.96 7.50
N PHE A 13 3.52 -10.96 7.15
CA PHE A 13 2.76 -12.21 7.01
C PHE A 13 3.33 -13.09 5.89
N LEU A 14 3.62 -12.51 4.73
CA LEU A 14 4.17 -13.23 3.59
C LEU A 14 5.57 -13.81 3.87
N PHE A 15 6.45 -13.04 4.51
CA PHE A 15 7.76 -13.56 4.93
C PHE A 15 7.65 -14.66 5.99
N TRP A 16 6.76 -14.47 6.96
CA TRP A 16 6.48 -15.49 7.97
C TRP A 16 5.99 -16.79 7.34
N LEU A 17 5.14 -16.71 6.31
CA LEU A 17 4.59 -17.86 5.61
C LEU A 17 5.70 -18.66 4.89
N VAL A 18 6.62 -17.98 4.21
CA VAL A 18 7.80 -18.63 3.62
C VAL A 18 8.62 -19.37 4.67
N TYR A 19 8.84 -18.75 5.83
CA TYR A 19 9.53 -19.41 6.94
C TYR A 19 8.77 -20.65 7.43
N GLU A 20 7.48 -20.53 7.69
CA GLU A 20 6.69 -21.60 8.31
C GLU A 20 6.56 -22.83 7.41
N ILE A 21 6.38 -22.63 6.09
CA ILE A 21 6.20 -23.72 5.13
C ILE A 21 7.54 -24.37 4.76
N ILE A 22 8.56 -23.56 4.48
CA ILE A 22 9.81 -24.02 3.85
C ILE A 22 10.94 -24.08 4.88
N LEU A 23 11.33 -22.93 5.43
CA LEU A 23 12.63 -22.77 6.12
C LEU A 23 12.67 -23.39 7.51
N LYS A 24 11.53 -23.42 8.23
CA LYS A 24 11.39 -24.03 9.57
C LYS A 24 11.83 -25.50 9.61
N ARG A 25 11.73 -26.20 8.48
CA ARG A 25 12.12 -27.62 8.38
C ARG A 25 13.63 -27.79 8.21
N THR A 26 14.38 -26.75 7.92
CA THR A 26 15.83 -26.84 7.71
C THR A 26 16.59 -26.85 9.05
N THR A 27 17.74 -27.54 9.09
CA THR A 27 18.62 -27.58 10.28
C THR A 27 19.68 -26.46 10.27
N PHE A 28 19.56 -25.50 9.35
CA PHE A 28 20.47 -24.36 9.25
C PHE A 28 20.00 -23.22 10.17
N PHE A 29 20.09 -23.42 11.48
CA PHE A 29 19.49 -22.52 12.47
C PHE A 29 20.03 -21.08 12.41
N ALA A 30 21.32 -20.89 12.12
CA ALA A 30 21.90 -19.56 11.96
C ALA A 30 21.30 -18.79 10.77
N TYR A 31 21.04 -19.47 9.66
CA TYR A 31 20.42 -18.85 8.47
C TYR A 31 18.94 -18.54 8.73
N ASN A 32 18.23 -19.43 9.43
CA ASN A 32 16.86 -19.17 9.89
C ASN A 32 16.77 -17.94 10.82
N ARG A 33 17.74 -17.78 11.74
CA ARG A 33 17.85 -16.60 12.62
C ARG A 33 17.98 -15.32 11.81
N TRP A 34 18.97 -15.27 10.90
CA TRP A 34 19.20 -14.10 10.06
C TRP A 34 18.04 -13.82 9.11
N TYR A 35 17.43 -14.85 8.53
CA TYR A 35 16.25 -14.71 7.69
C TYR A 35 15.11 -14.00 8.43
N LEU A 36 14.77 -14.43 9.65
CA LEU A 36 13.67 -13.82 10.40
C LEU A 36 13.98 -12.37 10.81
N LEU A 37 15.22 -12.07 11.22
CA LEU A 37 15.63 -10.70 11.55
C LEU A 37 15.64 -9.78 10.33
N LEU A 38 16.22 -10.24 9.22
CA LEU A 38 16.34 -9.47 7.98
C LEU A 38 14.98 -9.29 7.31
N SER A 39 14.17 -10.34 7.18
CA SER A 39 12.84 -10.25 6.57
C SER A 39 11.90 -9.33 7.36
N PHE A 40 11.95 -9.40 8.69
CA PHE A 40 11.20 -8.47 9.53
C PHE A 40 11.67 -7.02 9.32
N SER A 41 12.98 -6.77 9.36
CA SER A 41 13.52 -5.43 9.13
C SER A 41 13.19 -4.92 7.72
N LEU A 42 13.30 -5.78 6.72
CA LEU A 42 13.00 -5.47 5.33
C LEU A 42 11.51 -5.16 5.14
N SER A 43 10.60 -5.85 5.84
CA SER A 43 9.17 -5.54 5.80
C SER A 43 8.83 -4.12 6.27
N LEU A 44 9.66 -3.53 7.14
CA LEU A 44 9.51 -2.16 7.63
C LEU A 44 10.08 -1.13 6.65
N ILE A 45 11.19 -1.49 6.00
CA ILE A 45 11.92 -0.62 5.07
C ILE A 45 11.24 -0.58 3.70
N LEU A 46 10.73 -1.71 3.18
CA LEU A 46 10.16 -1.80 1.84
C LEU A 46 9.05 -0.77 1.55
N PRO A 47 8.06 -0.55 2.43
CA PRO A 47 7.04 0.47 2.18
C PRO A 47 7.56 1.92 2.32
N LEU A 48 8.71 2.15 2.97
CA LEU A 48 9.35 3.47 3.07
C LEU A 48 10.12 3.84 1.82
N LEU A 49 10.59 2.84 1.06
CA LEU A 49 11.29 3.05 -0.20
C LEU A 49 10.26 3.42 -1.28
N LYS A 50 9.95 4.71 -1.38
CA LYS A 50 9.23 5.28 -2.53
C LYS A 50 10.14 5.17 -3.76
N PHE A 51 10.04 4.07 -4.49
CA PHE A 51 10.83 3.90 -5.71
C PHE A 51 10.19 4.65 -6.86
N ASP A 52 10.68 5.86 -7.14
CA ASP A 52 10.41 6.55 -8.41
C ASP A 52 11.11 5.84 -9.60
N LEU A 53 12.17 5.06 -9.32
CA LEU A 53 12.98 4.36 -10.33
C LEU A 53 12.24 3.28 -11.14
N PHE A 54 11.17 2.68 -10.60
CA PHE A 54 10.36 1.67 -11.31
C PHE A 54 9.07 2.25 -11.89
N TYR A 55 8.69 3.47 -11.51
CA TYR A 55 7.57 4.17 -12.13
C TYR A 55 7.83 4.38 -13.63
N ASP A 56 9.08 4.69 -13.99
CA ASP A 56 9.50 4.93 -15.36
C ASP A 56 9.68 3.65 -16.20
N VAL A 57 9.91 2.50 -15.56
CA VAL A 57 10.17 1.22 -16.26
C VAL A 57 8.86 0.46 -16.56
N VAL A 58 7.78 0.73 -15.80
CA VAL A 58 6.52 -0.03 -15.88
C VAL A 58 5.39 0.75 -16.58
N SER A 59 5.56 2.03 -16.90
CA SER A 59 4.57 2.78 -17.69
C SER A 59 4.70 2.46 -19.19
N PRO A 60 3.71 1.81 -19.84
CA PRO A 60 3.73 1.59 -21.30
C PRO A 60 3.57 2.90 -22.11
N GLU A 61 3.29 4.01 -21.44
CA GLU A 61 2.99 5.31 -22.05
C GLU A 61 4.22 6.19 -22.32
N ARG A 62 5.44 5.83 -21.90
CA ARG A 62 6.64 6.69 -22.05
C ARG A 62 7.68 6.27 -23.08
N LEU A 63 7.51 5.16 -23.81
CA LEU A 63 8.36 4.86 -24.98
C LEU A 63 8.11 5.82 -26.16
N SER A 64 6.96 6.51 -26.16
CA SER A 64 6.64 7.60 -27.09
C SER A 64 7.02 9.00 -26.58
N ALA A 65 7.16 9.18 -25.26
CA ALA A 65 7.45 10.48 -24.63
C ALA A 65 8.92 10.93 -24.78
N PHE A 66 9.85 10.00 -25.03
CA PHE A 66 11.26 10.33 -25.27
C PHE A 66 11.53 11.02 -26.61
N ARG A 67 10.53 11.15 -27.50
CA ARG A 67 10.65 11.88 -28.78
C ARG A 67 10.21 13.34 -28.71
N ALA A 68 9.57 13.80 -27.64
CA ALA A 68 8.94 15.13 -27.60
C ALA A 68 9.68 16.19 -26.77
N GLN A 69 10.74 15.86 -26.04
CA GLN A 69 11.42 16.82 -25.18
C GLN A 69 12.74 17.31 -25.78
N LYS A 70 12.63 18.11 -26.86
CA LYS A 70 13.66 19.07 -27.27
C LYS A 70 13.07 20.17 -28.15
N ILE A 71 12.10 20.94 -27.67
CA ILE A 71 11.65 22.19 -28.32
C ILE A 71 11.33 23.23 -27.24
N LEU A 72 12.25 24.21 -27.16
CA LEU A 72 12.19 25.59 -26.63
C LEU A 72 12.07 25.86 -25.12
N ASP A 73 13.25 26.08 -24.52
CA ASP A 73 13.52 27.20 -23.62
C ASP A 73 13.19 28.53 -24.35
N ILE A 74 12.14 29.24 -23.93
CA ILE A 74 12.05 30.71 -24.06
C ILE A 74 11.46 31.27 -22.75
N THR A 75 12.33 31.99 -22.06
CA THR A 75 12.13 33.09 -21.10
C THR A 75 10.71 33.66 -20.97
N ALA A 76 10.19 33.65 -19.73
CA ALA A 76 9.20 34.62 -19.25
C ALA A 76 9.63 35.14 -17.86
N PRO A 77 9.48 36.44 -17.55
CA PRO A 77 10.02 37.06 -16.34
C PRO A 77 9.16 36.74 -15.10
N GLU A 78 9.82 36.58 -13.96
CA GLU A 78 9.17 36.48 -12.65
C GLU A 78 8.48 37.80 -12.28
N ILE A 79 7.15 37.80 -12.25
CA ILE A 79 6.40 38.79 -11.46
C ILE A 79 6.10 38.15 -10.10
N LYS A 80 6.86 38.55 -9.09
CA LYS A 80 6.54 38.31 -7.69
C LYS A 80 5.33 39.17 -7.32
N SER A 81 4.18 38.54 -7.17
CA SER A 81 3.00 39.14 -6.53
C SER A 81 2.78 38.45 -5.19
N GLU A 82 3.35 39.02 -4.13
CA GLU A 82 2.89 38.83 -2.75
C GLU A 82 1.57 39.57 -2.57
N ALA A 83 0.45 38.85 -2.59
CA ALA A 83 -0.80 39.35 -2.04
C ALA A 83 -1.71 38.18 -1.60
N SER A 84 -2.11 38.23 -0.33
CA SER A 84 -3.13 37.40 0.33
C SER A 84 -2.79 35.93 0.61
N ARG A 85 -1.78 35.71 1.46
CA ARG A 85 -1.98 34.81 2.61
C ARG A 85 -2.96 35.50 3.54
N ASN A 86 -4.19 34.99 3.60
CA ASN A 86 -5.05 34.91 4.79
C ASN A 86 -6.41 34.37 4.37
N SER A 87 -6.44 33.15 3.83
CA SER A 87 -7.56 32.27 4.16
C SER A 87 -7.17 31.59 5.46
N ILE A 88 -7.67 32.14 6.58
CA ILE A 88 -7.90 31.34 7.79
C ILE A 88 -8.99 30.35 7.40
N ILE A 89 -8.62 29.34 6.60
CA ILE A 89 -9.34 28.08 6.63
C ILE A 89 -8.98 27.56 8.02
N SER A 90 -9.90 27.76 8.95
CA SER A 90 -9.98 26.92 10.14
C SER A 90 -10.01 25.48 9.63
N LYS A 91 -8.82 24.87 9.49
CA LYS A 91 -8.66 23.43 9.64
C LYS A 91 -9.27 23.18 11.01
N GLN A 92 -10.55 22.81 11.04
CA GLN A 92 -11.06 22.13 12.21
C GLN A 92 -10.12 20.94 12.36
N ASN A 93 -9.30 20.98 13.41
CA ASN A 93 -8.48 19.85 13.81
C ASN A 93 -9.48 18.80 14.30
N PHE A 94 -10.14 18.12 13.37
CA PHE A 94 -10.75 16.84 13.66
C PHE A 94 -9.60 15.97 14.13
N ILE A 95 -9.55 15.75 15.44
CA ILE A 95 -8.60 14.83 16.05
C ILE A 95 -8.87 13.49 15.39
N ASP A 96 -7.90 13.00 14.64
CA ASP A 96 -7.99 11.66 14.07
C ASP A 96 -7.89 10.68 15.25
N TRP A 97 -9.05 10.15 15.67
CA TRP A 97 -9.15 9.23 16.79
C TRP A 97 -8.18 8.05 16.64
N TRP A 98 -7.88 7.62 15.40
CA TRP A 98 -6.92 6.56 15.15
C TRP A 98 -5.53 6.89 15.71
N GLU A 99 -5.04 8.12 15.47
CA GLU A 99 -3.71 8.56 15.95
C GLU A 99 -3.67 8.60 17.47
N VAL A 100 -4.75 9.05 18.10
CA VAL A 100 -4.88 9.05 19.57
C VAL A 100 -4.85 7.62 20.12
N THR A 101 -5.62 6.69 19.55
CA THR A 101 -5.63 5.29 20.02
C THR A 101 -4.25 4.64 19.88
N TYR A 102 -3.57 4.93 18.77
CA TYR A 102 -2.24 4.42 18.49
C TYR A 102 -1.24 4.88 19.55
N VAL A 103 -1.22 6.19 19.85
CA VAL A 103 -0.31 6.78 20.85
C VAL A 103 -0.59 6.21 22.24
N ILE A 104 -1.86 6.08 22.65
CA ILE A 104 -2.23 5.49 23.94
C ILE A 104 -1.66 4.08 24.07
N GLY A 105 -1.85 3.24 23.04
CA GLY A 105 -1.33 1.87 23.06
C GLY A 105 0.20 1.81 23.14
N VAL A 106 0.89 2.69 22.41
CA VAL A 106 2.37 2.82 22.49
C VAL A 106 2.81 3.18 23.91
N VAL A 107 2.15 4.16 24.56
CA VAL A 107 2.46 4.57 25.94
C VAL A 107 2.27 3.41 26.92
N ILE A 108 1.15 2.71 26.84
CA ILE A 108 0.87 1.55 27.71
C ILE A 108 1.93 0.46 27.52
N SER A 109 2.24 0.08 26.27
CA SER A 109 3.26 -0.92 25.98
C SER A 109 4.67 -0.48 26.42
N ALA A 110 4.99 0.81 26.31
CA ALA A 110 6.26 1.36 26.78
C ALA A 110 6.38 1.30 28.32
N ILE A 111 5.29 1.55 29.05
CA ILE A 111 5.25 1.38 30.51
C ILE A 111 5.52 -0.08 30.88
N PHE A 112 4.84 -1.04 30.24
CA PHE A 112 5.07 -2.47 30.47
C PHE A 112 6.52 -2.89 30.19
N LEU A 113 7.12 -2.39 29.11
CA LEU A 113 8.53 -2.63 28.80
C LEU A 113 9.45 -2.05 29.87
N SER A 114 9.17 -0.83 30.33
CA SER A 114 9.95 -0.15 31.38
C SER A 114 9.92 -0.92 32.70
N LEU A 115 8.75 -1.44 33.10
CA LEU A 115 8.61 -2.29 34.30
C LEU A 115 9.45 -3.58 34.18
N LYS A 116 9.46 -4.23 33.01
CA LYS A 116 10.31 -5.42 32.77
C LYS A 116 11.80 -5.09 32.87
N LEU A 117 12.24 -3.98 32.28
CA LEU A 117 13.63 -3.54 32.32
C LEU A 117 14.04 -3.16 33.75
N PHE A 118 13.14 -2.57 34.54
CA PHE A 118 13.39 -2.26 35.95
C PHE A 118 13.55 -3.54 36.79
N LYS A 119 12.65 -4.52 36.63
CA LYS A 119 12.76 -5.83 37.29
C LYS A 119 14.07 -6.53 36.92
N LEU A 120 14.48 -6.43 35.64
CA LEU A 120 15.74 -6.97 35.18
C LEU A 120 16.94 -6.26 35.80
N LYS A 121 16.93 -4.91 35.88
CA LYS A 121 17.97 -4.12 36.55
C LYS A 121 18.12 -4.50 38.02
N SER A 122 17.03 -4.81 38.70
CA SER A 122 17.06 -5.31 40.09
C SER A 122 17.82 -6.64 40.21
N LEU A 123 17.71 -7.54 39.23
CA LEU A 123 18.48 -8.79 39.23
C LEU A 123 19.99 -8.56 39.03
N PHE A 124 20.39 -7.50 38.32
CA PHE A 124 21.79 -7.11 38.18
C PHE A 124 22.42 -6.54 39.46
N THR A 125 21.61 -6.14 40.45
CA THR A 125 22.11 -5.68 41.76
C THR A 125 22.39 -6.81 42.75
N GLN A 126 22.08 -8.07 42.38
CA GLN A 126 22.43 -9.23 43.20
C GLN A 126 23.94 -9.51 43.17
N ASN A 127 24.44 -10.21 44.21
CA ASN A 127 25.86 -10.45 44.40
C ASN A 127 26.47 -11.25 43.23
N LEU A 128 27.49 -10.66 42.59
CA LEU A 128 28.38 -11.34 41.66
C LEU A 128 29.17 -12.40 42.42
N LYS A 129 28.97 -13.67 42.06
CA LYS A 129 29.72 -14.77 42.71
C LYS A 129 31.01 -15.11 41.97
N SER A 130 30.98 -15.08 40.64
CA SER A 130 32.15 -15.46 39.83
C SER A 130 32.12 -14.83 38.43
N THR A 131 33.31 -14.65 37.88
CA THR A 131 33.53 -14.31 36.47
C THR A 131 34.33 -15.43 35.82
N GLU A 132 33.77 -16.05 34.79
CA GLU A 132 34.45 -17.08 34.01
C GLU A 132 34.77 -16.51 32.61
N GLY A 133 36.02 -16.09 32.42
CA GLY A 133 36.46 -15.40 31.21
C GLY A 133 35.72 -14.07 30.98
N GLN A 134 34.98 -13.98 29.88
CA GLN A 134 34.22 -12.78 29.49
C GLN A 134 32.76 -12.77 30.01
N PHE A 135 32.35 -13.79 30.77
CA PHE A 135 30.98 -13.95 31.25
C PHE A 135 30.88 -13.66 32.75
N ARG A 136 29.83 -12.92 33.13
CA ARG A 136 29.49 -12.66 34.54
C ARG A 136 28.49 -13.70 35.02
N ILE A 137 28.77 -14.37 36.13
CA ILE A 137 27.87 -15.38 36.71
C ILE A 137 27.29 -14.84 38.00
N ILE A 138 25.96 -14.72 38.03
CA ILE A 138 25.17 -14.30 39.20
C ILE A 138 24.37 -15.51 39.68
N GLU A 139 24.38 -15.76 40.99
CA GLU A 139 23.57 -16.84 41.56
C GLU A 139 22.24 -16.33 42.06
N LEU A 140 21.18 -17.02 41.64
CA LEU A 140 19.82 -16.79 42.11
C LEU A 140 19.59 -17.65 43.35
N PRO A 141 19.20 -17.04 44.50
CA PRO A 141 18.90 -17.80 45.70
C PRO A 141 17.58 -18.56 45.56
N GLN A 142 17.54 -19.81 46.06
CA GLN A 142 16.35 -20.65 46.18
C GLN A 142 15.64 -20.95 44.85
N THR A 143 16.41 -21.17 43.78
CA THR A 143 15.86 -21.56 42.49
C THR A 143 16.71 -22.62 41.80
N LYS A 144 16.06 -23.40 40.92
CA LYS A 144 16.70 -24.28 39.92
C LYS A 144 16.75 -23.65 38.53
N THR A 145 16.27 -22.42 38.38
CA THR A 145 16.15 -21.76 37.08
C THR A 145 17.49 -21.21 36.61
N ALA A 146 17.71 -21.25 35.30
CA ALA A 146 18.83 -20.62 34.66
C ALA A 146 18.35 -19.79 33.47
N PHE A 147 18.98 -18.64 33.25
CA PHE A 147 18.77 -17.84 32.06
C PHE A 147 19.95 -16.90 31.81
N THR A 148 20.07 -16.43 30.59
CA THR A 148 21.14 -15.53 30.17
C THR A 148 20.60 -14.19 29.66
N PHE A 149 21.21 -13.10 30.12
CA PHE A 149 20.98 -11.76 29.60
C PHE A 149 22.29 -11.07 29.20
N PHE A 150 22.43 -10.76 27.91
CA PHE A 150 23.68 -10.26 27.30
C PHE A 150 24.88 -11.17 27.60
N LYS A 151 25.85 -10.71 28.40
CA LYS A 151 27.05 -11.47 28.80
C LYS A 151 26.97 -11.95 30.25
N THR A 152 25.78 -11.92 30.83
CA THR A 152 25.52 -12.29 32.22
C THR A 152 24.64 -13.52 32.27
N ILE A 153 25.13 -14.55 32.96
CA ILE A 153 24.47 -15.83 33.15
C ILE A 153 23.95 -15.87 34.58
N PHE A 154 22.66 -16.13 34.75
CA PHE A 154 22.01 -16.30 36.04
C PHE A 154 21.80 -17.79 36.28
N LEU A 155 22.34 -18.33 37.38
CA LEU A 155 22.23 -19.73 37.73
C LEU A 155 21.57 -19.91 39.09
N GLY A 156 20.60 -20.81 39.17
CA GLY A 156 20.02 -21.27 40.42
C GLY A 156 21.04 -21.98 41.32
N ASN A 157 20.95 -21.77 42.63
CA ASN A 157 21.84 -22.38 43.61
C ASN A 157 21.42 -23.81 44.04
N GLU A 158 20.25 -24.29 43.62
CA GLU A 158 19.72 -25.64 43.93
C GLU A 158 20.08 -26.72 42.88
N LEU A 159 20.92 -26.40 41.91
CA LEU A 159 21.35 -27.33 40.87
C LEU A 159 22.46 -28.27 41.38
N SER A 160 22.38 -29.56 41.05
CA SER A 160 23.49 -30.48 41.29
C SER A 160 24.72 -30.09 40.45
N ALA A 161 25.93 -30.51 40.86
CA ALA A 161 27.16 -30.14 40.15
C ALA A 161 27.14 -30.54 38.66
N SER A 162 26.63 -31.73 38.34
CA SER A 162 26.53 -32.23 36.97
C SER A 162 25.50 -31.46 36.12
N GLU A 163 24.34 -31.12 36.70
CA GLU A 163 23.32 -30.30 36.02
C GLU A 163 23.83 -28.88 35.78
N ARG A 164 24.52 -28.32 36.77
CA ARG A 164 25.07 -26.98 36.72
C ARG A 164 26.05 -26.81 35.56
N ASP A 165 26.98 -27.74 35.38
CA ASP A 165 27.98 -27.64 34.31
C ASP A 165 27.33 -27.67 32.92
N GLN A 166 26.33 -28.53 32.72
CA GLN A 166 25.64 -28.66 31.43
C GLN A 166 24.74 -27.46 31.12
N ILE A 167 23.99 -26.99 32.11
CA ILE A 167 23.17 -25.79 31.99
C ILE A 167 24.07 -24.59 31.71
N LEU A 168 25.19 -24.46 32.43
CA LEU A 168 26.15 -23.39 32.21
C LEU A 168 26.72 -23.41 30.78
N GLU A 169 27.08 -24.57 30.25
CA GLU A 169 27.56 -24.67 28.86
C GLU A 169 26.48 -24.30 27.83
N HIS A 170 25.22 -24.64 28.09
CA HIS A 170 24.08 -24.21 27.27
C HIS A 170 23.89 -22.68 27.32
N GLU A 171 23.84 -22.10 28.52
CA GLU A 171 23.68 -20.67 28.76
C GLU A 171 24.85 -19.84 28.19
N LYS A 172 26.08 -20.36 28.23
CA LYS A 172 27.24 -19.76 27.56
C LYS A 172 27.01 -19.57 26.06
N VAL A 173 26.24 -20.43 25.38
CA VAL A 173 25.91 -20.25 23.96
C VAL A 173 25.01 -19.04 23.76
N HIS A 174 23.99 -18.86 24.61
CA HIS A 174 23.13 -17.67 24.58
C HIS A 174 23.92 -16.38 24.79
N ALA A 175 24.89 -16.41 25.70
CA ALA A 175 25.75 -15.26 25.98
C ALA A 175 26.69 -14.95 24.81
N LYS A 176 27.33 -15.98 24.24
CA LYS A 176 28.25 -15.85 23.08
C LYS A 176 27.55 -15.30 21.85
N GLN A 177 26.36 -15.79 21.55
CA GLN A 177 25.60 -15.41 20.36
C GLN A 177 24.69 -14.19 20.56
N LEU A 178 24.71 -13.59 21.76
CA LEU A 178 23.94 -12.40 22.14
C LEU A 178 22.44 -12.54 21.85
N HIS A 179 21.85 -13.70 22.18
CA HIS A 179 20.43 -13.99 21.92
C HIS A 179 19.47 -12.99 22.58
N SER A 180 19.86 -12.41 23.72
CA SER A 180 19.08 -11.39 24.43
C SER A 180 18.87 -10.11 23.59
N LEU A 181 19.81 -9.77 22.71
CA LEU A 181 19.70 -8.59 21.83
C LEU A 181 18.58 -8.79 20.80
N ASP A 182 18.49 -9.98 20.20
CA ASP A 182 17.41 -10.30 19.26
C ASP A 182 16.03 -10.24 19.92
N LEU A 183 15.92 -10.73 21.17
CA LEU A 183 14.66 -10.66 21.91
C LEU A 183 14.30 -9.22 22.26
N LEU A 184 15.28 -8.41 22.66
CA LEU A 184 15.09 -6.97 22.92
C LEU A 184 14.66 -6.22 21.65
N PHE A 185 15.23 -6.55 20.49
CA PHE A 185 14.83 -6.01 19.20
C PHE A 185 13.32 -6.19 18.98
N PHE A 186 12.78 -7.39 19.20
CA PHE A 186 11.33 -7.60 19.08
C PHE A 186 10.51 -6.98 20.22
N GLU A 187 11.04 -6.88 21.45
CA GLU A 187 10.35 -6.13 22.53
C GLU A 187 10.13 -4.66 22.13
N VAL A 188 11.12 -4.01 21.51
CA VAL A 188 10.97 -2.63 21.01
C VAL A 188 9.88 -2.56 19.94
N PHE A 189 9.87 -3.48 18.98
CA PHE A 189 8.83 -3.50 17.94
C PHE A 189 7.45 -3.89 18.46
N LYS A 190 7.34 -4.65 19.56
CA LYS A 190 6.05 -4.88 20.23
C LYS A 190 5.50 -3.63 20.88
N VAL A 191 6.33 -2.63 21.21
CA VAL A 191 5.84 -1.32 21.64
C VAL A 191 5.31 -0.52 20.45
N ILE A 192 6.09 -0.45 19.36
CA ILE A 192 5.73 0.32 18.16
C ILE A 192 4.51 -0.28 17.44
N PHE A 193 4.42 -1.61 17.38
CA PHE A 193 3.36 -2.37 16.73
C PHE A 193 2.62 -3.24 17.74
N TRP A 194 2.19 -2.65 18.86
CA TRP A 194 1.51 -3.35 19.95
C TRP A 194 0.29 -4.16 19.53
N PHE A 195 -0.45 -3.67 18.54
CA PHE A 195 -1.65 -4.30 17.99
C PHE A 195 -1.35 -5.42 16.98
N ASN A 196 -0.09 -5.56 16.53
CA ASN A 196 0.27 -6.52 15.49
C ASN A 196 0.70 -7.87 16.09
N PRO A 197 -0.10 -8.94 15.93
CA PRO A 197 0.22 -10.25 16.50
C PRO A 197 1.47 -10.89 15.88
N LEU A 198 1.85 -10.50 14.65
CA LEU A 198 3.00 -11.10 13.96
C LEU A 198 4.31 -10.81 14.67
N VAL A 199 4.47 -9.65 15.32
CA VAL A 199 5.71 -9.35 16.06
C VAL A 199 5.93 -10.36 17.19
N TYR A 200 4.85 -10.74 17.89
CA TYR A 200 4.87 -11.75 18.95
C TYR A 200 5.19 -13.15 18.38
N VAL A 201 4.64 -13.48 17.21
CA VAL A 201 4.95 -14.73 16.51
C VAL A 201 6.43 -14.78 16.12
N TYR A 202 6.98 -13.72 15.51
CA TYR A 202 8.39 -13.64 15.13
C TYR A 202 9.32 -13.81 16.34
N GLN A 203 9.04 -13.11 17.46
CA GLN A 203 9.80 -13.26 18.69
C GLN A 203 9.79 -14.71 19.20
N SER A 204 8.61 -15.36 19.19
CA SER A 204 8.49 -16.76 19.60
C SER A 204 9.29 -17.71 18.70
N LYS A 205 9.33 -17.46 17.37
CA LYS A 205 10.13 -18.28 16.44
C LYS A 205 11.63 -18.07 16.63
N ILE A 206 12.07 -16.83 16.86
CA ILE A 206 13.47 -16.52 17.14
C ILE A 206 13.93 -17.15 18.46
N ALA A 207 13.12 -17.06 19.52
CA ALA A 207 13.40 -17.75 20.78
C ALA A 207 13.56 -19.26 20.57
N MET A 208 12.70 -19.89 19.78
CA MET A 208 12.83 -21.31 19.44
C MET A 208 14.13 -21.62 18.66
N ILE A 209 14.54 -20.74 17.76
CA ILE A 209 15.81 -20.91 17.02
C ILE A 209 17.02 -20.76 17.95
N HIS A 210 16.96 -19.86 18.94
CA HIS A 210 18.00 -19.73 19.96
C HIS A 210 18.19 -21.03 20.74
N GLU A 211 17.09 -21.66 21.18
CA GLU A 211 17.12 -22.97 21.83
C GLU A 211 17.76 -24.02 20.92
N TYR A 212 17.39 -24.07 19.63
CA TYR A 212 17.98 -25.03 18.69
C TYR A 212 19.47 -24.79 18.45
N LEU A 213 19.92 -23.53 18.44
CA LEU A 213 21.33 -23.18 18.32
C LEU A 213 22.11 -23.63 19.55
N ALA A 214 21.59 -23.34 20.75
CA ALA A 214 22.19 -23.75 22.01
C ALA A 214 22.24 -25.28 22.13
N ASP A 215 21.11 -25.97 21.86
CA ASP A 215 21.03 -27.43 21.85
C ASP A 215 22.03 -28.05 20.86
N ASN A 216 22.14 -27.52 19.64
CA ASN A 216 23.05 -28.06 18.62
C ASN A 216 24.54 -27.86 18.96
N GLU A 217 24.91 -26.78 19.66
CA GLU A 217 26.28 -26.59 20.13
C GLU A 217 26.58 -27.46 21.36
N SER A 218 25.66 -27.58 22.31
CA SER A 218 25.83 -28.43 23.51
C SER A 218 25.96 -29.91 23.15
N VAL A 219 25.18 -30.39 22.17
CA VAL A 219 25.25 -31.77 21.65
C VAL A 219 26.58 -32.09 20.93
N LYS A 220 27.38 -31.10 20.53
CA LYS A 220 28.73 -31.37 20.00
C LYS A 220 29.73 -31.71 21.11
N LYS A 221 29.47 -31.24 22.34
CA LYS A 221 30.36 -31.43 23.50
C LYS A 221 29.99 -32.66 24.33
N THR A 222 28.74 -33.10 24.28
CA THR A 222 28.20 -34.25 25.03
C THR A 222 27.52 -35.22 24.07
N SER A 223 27.38 -36.50 24.45
CA SER A 223 26.60 -37.45 23.64
C SER A 223 25.12 -37.02 23.56
N LYS A 224 24.49 -37.27 22.40
CA LYS A 224 23.06 -36.95 22.18
C LYS A 224 22.14 -37.53 23.25
N SER A 225 22.42 -38.77 23.68
CA SER A 225 21.60 -39.48 24.67
C SER A 225 21.72 -38.86 26.06
N ASN A 226 22.93 -38.54 26.49
CA ASN A 226 23.14 -37.93 27.80
C ASN A 226 22.50 -36.54 27.83
N TYR A 227 22.75 -35.70 26.82
CA TYR A 227 22.13 -34.38 26.73
C TYR A 227 20.59 -34.44 26.76
N PHE A 228 20.01 -35.42 26.07
CA PHE A 228 18.57 -35.65 26.07
C PHE A 228 18.02 -36.01 27.46
N GLN A 229 18.69 -36.90 28.19
CA GLN A 229 18.30 -37.29 29.56
C GLN A 229 18.35 -36.09 30.51
N HIS A 230 19.41 -35.27 30.42
CA HIS A 230 19.53 -34.07 31.24
C HIS A 230 18.49 -33.03 30.89
N LEU A 231 18.19 -32.83 29.60
CA LEU A 231 17.11 -31.93 29.17
C LEU A 231 15.74 -32.38 29.71
N LEU A 232 15.46 -33.69 29.71
CA LEU A 232 14.23 -34.22 30.30
C LEU A 232 14.19 -34.02 31.81
N ASN A 233 15.26 -34.39 32.52
CA ASN A 233 15.33 -34.27 33.98
C ASN A 233 15.20 -32.81 34.44
N ALA A 234 15.79 -31.86 33.71
CA ALA A 234 15.66 -30.43 34.00
C ALA A 234 14.23 -29.90 33.79
N ASN A 235 13.44 -30.47 32.86
CA ASN A 235 12.07 -30.02 32.56
C ASN A 235 10.99 -30.77 33.35
N PHE A 236 11.25 -32.00 33.77
CA PHE A 236 10.29 -32.90 34.42
C PHE A 236 10.66 -33.27 35.85
N GLY A 237 11.60 -32.54 36.46
CA GLY A 237 12.17 -32.79 37.80
C GLY A 237 11.29 -33.67 38.69
N SER A 238 11.85 -34.82 39.06
CA SER A 238 11.27 -35.89 39.90
C SER A 238 10.16 -35.44 40.85
N GLU A 239 9.01 -36.12 40.71
CA GLU A 239 7.90 -36.25 41.67
C GLU A 239 7.34 -34.93 42.23
N ASP A 240 6.29 -34.41 41.58
CA ASP A 240 5.00 -34.21 42.24
C ASP A 240 3.91 -33.93 41.21
N LEU A 241 2.95 -34.86 41.13
CA LEU A 241 1.72 -34.71 40.36
C LEU A 241 0.83 -33.67 41.05
N ILE A 242 0.82 -32.44 40.54
CA ILE A 242 -0.24 -31.48 40.85
C ILE A 242 -0.89 -31.02 39.54
N PHE A 243 -2.08 -31.56 39.31
CA PHE A 243 -3.05 -31.07 38.32
C PHE A 243 -3.37 -29.60 38.59
N SER A 244 -2.71 -28.67 37.89
CA SER A 244 -3.28 -27.44 37.30
C SER A 244 -2.17 -26.47 36.84
N SER A 245 -2.31 -25.97 35.60
CA SER A 245 -1.57 -24.87 34.96
C SER A 245 -0.17 -25.10 34.32
N HIS A 246 0.58 -26.18 34.61
CA HIS A 246 1.88 -26.45 33.95
C HIS A 246 1.82 -27.42 32.75
N PHE A 247 0.63 -27.93 32.40
CA PHE A 247 0.39 -28.94 31.34
C PHE A 247 0.52 -28.44 29.89
N LEU A 248 0.90 -27.17 29.64
CA LEU A 248 0.83 -26.55 28.30
C LEU A 248 2.13 -25.90 27.78
N ASN A 249 3.31 -26.41 28.14
CA ASN A 249 4.57 -26.08 27.44
C ASN A 249 5.28 -27.26 26.76
N ASN A 250 4.62 -28.41 26.64
CA ASN A 250 5.19 -29.59 25.96
C ASN A 250 5.41 -29.38 24.45
N SER A 251 4.87 -28.31 23.85
CA SER A 251 5.06 -28.04 22.42
C SER A 251 6.48 -27.58 22.07
N SER A 252 7.17 -26.84 22.95
CA SER A 252 8.53 -26.34 22.69
C SER A 252 9.57 -27.43 22.93
N LEU A 253 9.46 -28.14 24.05
CA LEU A 253 10.34 -29.28 24.37
C LEU A 253 10.22 -30.37 23.31
N LYS A 254 9.00 -30.75 22.90
CA LYS A 254 8.78 -31.70 21.80
C LYS A 254 9.44 -31.25 20.49
N LYS A 255 9.39 -29.96 20.18
CA LYS A 255 10.02 -29.39 18.98
C LYS A 255 11.56 -29.44 19.07
N ARG A 256 12.15 -29.06 20.21
CA ARG A 256 13.59 -29.16 20.49
C ARG A 256 14.09 -30.59 20.33
N ILE A 257 13.44 -31.53 21.02
CA ILE A 257 13.75 -32.97 20.94
C ILE A 257 13.69 -33.46 19.48
N LYS A 258 12.60 -33.17 18.78
CA LYS A 258 12.43 -33.57 17.37
C LYS A 258 13.53 -33.01 16.47
N MET A 259 14.01 -31.80 16.74
CA MET A 259 15.08 -31.18 15.95
C MET A 259 16.47 -31.72 16.29
N ILE A 260 16.77 -32.00 17.57
CA ILE A 260 18.04 -32.64 18.00
C ILE A 260 18.21 -34.02 17.36
N GLN A 261 17.12 -34.79 17.27
CA GLN A 261 17.12 -36.13 16.67
C GLN A 261 17.17 -36.12 15.14
N LYS A 262 16.94 -34.97 14.50
CA LYS A 262 16.89 -34.87 13.04
C LYS A 262 18.29 -34.96 12.42
N LYS A 263 18.41 -35.66 11.29
CA LYS A 263 19.63 -35.65 10.47
C LYS A 263 19.85 -34.26 9.87
N GLN A 264 21.11 -33.82 9.81
CA GLN A 264 21.49 -32.56 9.19
C GLN A 264 20.99 -32.48 7.74
N SER A 265 20.49 -31.31 7.37
CA SER A 265 19.97 -31.01 6.03
C SER A 265 21.12 -30.96 5.02
N ARG A 266 20.88 -31.39 3.78
CA ARG A 266 21.87 -31.27 2.68
C ARG A 266 22.18 -29.80 2.41
N SER A 267 23.42 -29.49 2.03
CA SER A 267 23.86 -28.13 1.70
C SER A 267 23.00 -27.47 0.60
N LEU A 268 22.47 -28.25 -0.35
CA LEU A 268 21.55 -27.77 -1.38
C LEU A 268 20.24 -27.19 -0.82
N ALA A 269 19.81 -27.57 0.39
CA ALA A 269 18.66 -26.92 1.02
C ALA A 269 18.90 -25.44 1.35
N LYS A 270 20.16 -24.95 1.28
CA LYS A 270 20.46 -23.51 1.35
C LYS A 270 19.93 -22.74 0.13
N LEU A 271 19.73 -23.37 -1.02
CA LEU A 271 19.10 -22.68 -2.17
C LEU A 271 17.65 -22.29 -1.88
N GLN A 272 16.98 -22.91 -0.91
CA GLN A 272 15.61 -22.55 -0.53
C GLN A 272 15.51 -21.10 -0.02
N TYR A 273 16.60 -20.53 0.48
CA TYR A 273 16.62 -19.12 0.93
C TYR A 273 16.60 -18.14 -0.25
N LEU A 274 16.97 -18.57 -1.46
CA LEU A 274 16.86 -17.73 -2.66
C LEU A 274 15.41 -17.40 -3.00
N ILE A 275 14.42 -18.16 -2.50
CA ILE A 275 13.00 -17.84 -2.69
C ILE A 275 12.60 -16.49 -2.07
N ALA A 276 13.39 -15.99 -1.12
CA ALA A 276 13.18 -14.66 -0.53
C ALA A 276 13.38 -13.55 -1.57
N ILE A 277 14.30 -13.73 -2.54
CA ILE A 277 14.64 -12.71 -3.55
C ILE A 277 13.46 -12.42 -4.49
N PRO A 278 12.88 -13.38 -5.21
CA PRO A 278 11.74 -13.10 -6.08
C PRO A 278 10.53 -12.60 -5.29
N LEU A 279 10.35 -13.05 -4.04
CA LEU A 279 9.30 -12.53 -3.16
C LEU A 279 9.51 -11.04 -2.86
N THR A 280 10.73 -10.64 -2.48
CA THR A 280 11.05 -9.22 -2.24
C THR A 280 10.86 -8.37 -3.50
N PHE A 281 11.26 -8.88 -4.67
CA PHE A 281 11.06 -8.18 -5.94
C PHE A 281 9.57 -8.01 -6.28
N ALA A 282 8.76 -9.06 -6.12
CA ALA A 282 7.32 -8.99 -6.33
C ALA A 282 6.65 -7.97 -5.38
N MET A 283 7.07 -7.92 -4.12
CA MET A 283 6.60 -6.92 -3.15
C MET A 283 6.99 -5.50 -3.58
N LEU A 284 8.21 -5.29 -4.07
CA LEU A 284 8.66 -3.99 -4.58
C LEU A 284 7.81 -3.50 -5.75
N VAL A 285 7.55 -4.38 -6.72
CA VAL A 285 6.66 -4.08 -7.86
C VAL A 285 5.26 -3.71 -7.39
N PHE A 286 4.73 -4.43 -6.38
CA PHE A 286 3.43 -4.11 -5.79
C PHE A 286 3.41 -2.71 -5.14
N VAL A 287 4.43 -2.35 -4.34
CA VAL A 287 4.54 -1.01 -3.72
C VAL A 287 4.61 0.08 -4.79
N ALA A 288 5.38 -0.15 -5.86
CA ALA A 288 5.51 0.79 -6.96
C ALA A 288 4.16 1.03 -7.66
N ASN A 289 3.40 -0.03 -7.96
CA ASN A 289 2.07 0.09 -8.57
C ASN A 289 1.05 0.82 -7.69
N VAL A 290 1.04 0.54 -6.38
CA VAL A 290 0.13 1.23 -5.44
C VAL A 290 0.46 2.72 -5.35
N SER A 291 1.75 3.06 -5.32
CA SER A 291 2.21 4.45 -5.31
C SER A 291 1.84 5.15 -6.62
N ALA A 292 2.01 4.45 -7.75
CA ALA A 292 1.67 4.95 -9.07
C ALA A 292 0.19 5.29 -9.23
N ASN A 293 -0.70 4.39 -8.80
CA ASN A 293 -2.14 4.61 -8.83
C ASN A 293 -2.55 5.76 -7.89
N THR A 294 -1.89 5.91 -6.75
CA THR A 294 -2.17 7.02 -5.83
C THR A 294 -1.82 8.37 -6.46
N ILE A 295 -0.69 8.46 -7.18
CA ILE A 295 -0.31 9.66 -7.94
C ILE A 295 -1.28 9.91 -9.09
N ARG A 296 -1.63 8.87 -9.87
CA ARG A 296 -2.59 9.00 -10.98
C ARG A 296 -3.95 9.51 -10.50
N ASN A 297 -4.45 9.01 -9.37
CA ASN A 297 -5.71 9.45 -8.78
C ASN A 297 -5.63 10.88 -8.26
N LYS A 298 -4.54 11.27 -7.57
CA LYS A 298 -4.34 12.65 -7.13
C LYS A 298 -4.17 13.64 -8.28
N VAL A 299 -3.51 13.23 -9.36
CA VAL A 299 -3.37 14.02 -10.58
C VAL A 299 -4.70 14.11 -11.32
N SER A 300 -5.48 13.02 -11.38
CA SER A 300 -6.86 13.02 -11.90
C SER A 300 -7.78 13.96 -11.10
N GLU A 301 -7.65 13.97 -9.78
CA GLU A 301 -8.39 14.85 -8.86
C GLU A 301 -7.91 16.32 -8.95
N ALA A 302 -6.61 16.54 -9.15
CA ALA A 302 -6.03 17.86 -9.43
C ALA A 302 -6.42 18.39 -10.83
N ILE A 303 -6.53 17.51 -11.83
CA ILE A 303 -6.96 17.87 -13.20
C ILE A 303 -8.46 18.14 -13.23
N SER A 304 -9.28 17.42 -12.46
CA SER A 304 -10.72 17.69 -12.33
C SER A 304 -11.00 18.97 -11.54
N THR A 305 -10.14 19.36 -10.60
CA THR A 305 -10.21 20.67 -9.92
C THR A 305 -9.56 21.81 -10.73
N SER A 306 -8.57 21.53 -11.58
CA SER A 306 -7.94 22.51 -12.48
C SER A 306 -8.73 22.74 -13.79
N LYS A 307 -9.59 21.82 -14.23
CA LYS A 307 -10.50 22.06 -15.37
C LYS A 307 -11.59 23.11 -15.07
N ALA A 308 -11.68 23.60 -13.82
CA ALA A 308 -12.45 24.79 -13.45
C ALA A 308 -11.66 26.11 -13.65
N ASN A 309 -10.38 26.08 -14.03
CA ASN A 309 -9.61 27.30 -14.25
C ASN A 309 -8.46 27.07 -15.28
N LYS A 310 -8.64 27.64 -16.48
CA LYS A 310 -7.70 27.74 -17.63
C LYS A 310 -7.62 26.54 -18.59
N ASN A 311 -8.30 26.67 -19.72
CA ASN A 311 -7.70 26.39 -21.02
C ASN A 311 -7.50 27.73 -21.75
N SER A 312 -6.28 28.26 -21.73
CA SER A 312 -5.77 29.16 -22.76
C SER A 312 -4.42 28.65 -23.22
N THR A 313 -4.35 28.47 -24.53
CA THR A 313 -3.21 28.46 -25.46
C THR A 313 -2.07 27.44 -25.30
N ALA A 314 -1.97 26.57 -26.30
CA ALA A 314 -0.70 26.28 -26.97
C ALA A 314 -0.91 26.49 -28.48
N VAL A 315 -0.25 27.51 -29.00
CA VAL A 315 -0.19 27.92 -30.41
C VAL A 315 0.95 27.14 -31.08
N THR A 316 0.68 26.52 -32.22
CA THR A 316 1.71 26.14 -33.20
C THR A 316 1.66 27.18 -34.32
N THR A 317 2.76 27.91 -34.50
CA THR A 317 2.96 28.89 -35.56
C THR A 317 3.36 28.20 -36.87
N GLU A 318 2.53 28.33 -37.91
CA GLU A 318 2.99 28.45 -39.29
C GLU A 318 2.81 29.90 -39.76
N ARG A 319 3.71 30.34 -40.63
CA ARG A 319 3.96 31.72 -41.05
C ARG A 319 3.02 32.20 -42.17
N ILE A 320 2.58 33.46 -42.03
CA ILE A 320 2.33 34.52 -43.06
C ILE A 320 1.28 34.15 -44.12
N THR A 321 0.09 34.78 -44.13
CA THR A 321 -0.13 36.13 -44.70
C THR A 321 -1.25 36.93 -44.02
N GLU A 322 -1.09 38.24 -44.03
CA GLU A 322 -2.08 39.27 -43.71
C GLU A 322 -3.41 39.06 -44.46
N ASN A 323 -4.53 38.99 -43.73
CA ASN A 323 -5.69 39.85 -43.99
C ASN A 323 -6.71 39.78 -42.85
N SER A 324 -7.21 40.96 -42.47
CA SER A 324 -8.27 41.18 -41.51
C SER A 324 -9.61 40.68 -42.06
N GLU A 325 -10.22 39.68 -41.41
CA GLU A 325 -11.66 39.49 -41.42
C GLU A 325 -12.13 38.78 -40.15
N ASN A 326 -13.14 39.38 -39.50
CA ASN A 326 -13.77 38.98 -38.25
C ASN A 326 -14.21 37.51 -38.29
N GLN A 327 -13.55 36.63 -37.53
CA GLN A 327 -14.02 35.26 -37.27
C GLN A 327 -14.53 35.17 -35.83
N PRO A 328 -15.78 34.74 -35.60
CA PRO A 328 -16.35 34.65 -34.26
C PRO A 328 -15.62 33.60 -33.41
N ILE A 329 -15.37 33.96 -32.14
CA ILE A 329 -14.63 33.15 -31.16
C ILE A 329 -15.44 31.90 -30.81
N ASP A 330 -14.81 30.73 -30.87
CA ASP A 330 -15.41 29.46 -30.42
C ASP A 330 -15.33 29.35 -28.89
N ILE A 331 -16.48 29.32 -28.21
CA ILE A 331 -16.58 29.28 -26.73
C ILE A 331 -17.32 28.02 -26.29
N PRO A 332 -16.77 27.20 -25.37
CA PRO A 332 -17.48 26.02 -24.86
C PRO A 332 -18.79 26.39 -24.14
N PHE A 333 -19.86 25.58 -24.32
CA PHE A 333 -21.21 25.78 -23.72
C PHE A 333 -21.21 26.10 -22.21
N ALA A 334 -20.21 25.63 -21.47
CA ALA A 334 -20.07 25.86 -20.03
C ALA A 334 -19.60 27.27 -19.63
N VAL A 335 -19.11 28.08 -20.58
CA VAL A 335 -18.42 29.37 -20.32
C VAL A 335 -19.14 30.56 -20.99
N VAL A 336 -20.20 30.29 -21.74
CA VAL A 336 -21.00 31.33 -22.41
C VAL A 336 -21.90 32.02 -21.37
N ASP A 337 -21.99 33.36 -21.42
CA ASP A 337 -22.78 34.14 -20.45
C ASP A 337 -24.28 33.85 -20.62
N GLN A 338 -24.72 33.69 -21.88
CA GLN A 338 -26.03 33.19 -22.25
C GLN A 338 -25.91 31.99 -23.19
N ILE A 339 -26.36 30.82 -22.76
CA ILE A 339 -26.32 29.59 -23.57
C ILE A 339 -27.22 29.69 -24.82
N PRO A 340 -26.89 29.00 -25.93
CA PRO A 340 -27.84 28.87 -27.03
C PRO A 340 -29.13 28.21 -26.55
N LEU A 341 -30.28 28.81 -26.84
CA LEU A 341 -31.58 28.32 -26.40
C LEU A 341 -32.30 27.56 -27.51
N PHE A 342 -32.92 26.44 -27.14
CA PHE A 342 -33.84 25.72 -28.03
C PHE A 342 -35.16 26.49 -28.11
N LYS A 343 -35.75 26.60 -29.32
CA LYS A 343 -37.03 27.30 -29.53
C LYS A 343 -38.13 26.70 -28.65
N GLY A 344 -38.77 27.52 -27.81
CA GLY A 344 -39.77 27.07 -26.83
C GLY A 344 -39.29 26.92 -25.38
N CYS A 345 -38.02 27.25 -25.09
CA CYS A 345 -37.50 27.36 -23.72
C CYS A 345 -37.37 28.81 -23.21
N GLU A 346 -37.98 29.78 -23.91
CA GLU A 346 -37.85 31.23 -23.66
C GLU A 346 -38.54 31.68 -22.36
N ASP A 347 -39.72 31.11 -22.06
CA ASP A 347 -40.57 31.52 -20.92
C ASP A 347 -40.21 30.87 -19.57
N VAL A 348 -39.11 30.10 -19.53
CA VAL A 348 -38.63 29.43 -18.31
C VAL A 348 -37.64 30.35 -17.60
N SER A 349 -37.57 30.29 -16.26
CA SER A 349 -36.57 31.03 -15.49
C SER A 349 -35.14 30.75 -15.96
N GLU A 350 -34.23 31.72 -15.87
CA GLU A 350 -32.81 31.59 -16.31
C GLU A 350 -32.12 30.33 -15.76
N ALA A 351 -32.46 29.93 -14.53
CA ALA A 351 -31.96 28.70 -13.91
C ALA A 351 -32.51 27.41 -14.57
N GLY A 352 -33.73 27.46 -15.11
CA GLY A 352 -34.41 26.36 -15.79
C GLY A 352 -34.22 26.30 -17.31
N GLN A 353 -33.82 27.40 -17.95
CA GLN A 353 -33.56 27.48 -19.40
C GLN A 353 -32.48 26.49 -19.85
N LYS A 354 -31.44 26.30 -19.03
CA LYS A 354 -30.38 25.31 -19.27
C LYS A 354 -30.94 23.89 -19.29
N ASN A 355 -31.75 23.55 -18.30
CA ASN A 355 -32.33 22.21 -18.20
C ASN A 355 -33.36 21.94 -19.30
N CYS A 356 -34.20 22.93 -19.61
CA CYS A 356 -35.17 22.86 -20.71
C CYS A 356 -34.49 22.62 -22.06
N THR A 357 -33.41 23.36 -22.36
CA THR A 357 -32.66 23.24 -23.61
C THR A 357 -32.00 21.86 -23.72
N VAL A 358 -31.34 21.39 -22.66
CA VAL A 358 -30.72 20.05 -22.64
C VAL A 358 -31.78 18.97 -22.84
N GLN A 359 -32.93 19.09 -22.18
CA GLN A 359 -34.03 18.12 -22.28
C GLN A 359 -34.62 18.09 -23.69
N LYS A 360 -34.94 19.25 -24.28
CA LYS A 360 -35.50 19.32 -25.64
C LYS A 360 -34.55 18.80 -26.72
N ILE A 361 -33.25 19.03 -26.57
CA ILE A 361 -32.25 18.47 -27.47
C ILE A 361 -32.21 16.94 -27.33
N SER A 362 -32.21 16.41 -26.11
CA SER A 362 -32.23 14.96 -25.88
C SER A 362 -33.49 14.34 -26.49
N ASP A 363 -34.67 14.85 -26.16
CA ASP A 363 -35.95 14.33 -26.64
C ASP A 363 -36.01 14.31 -28.18
N PHE A 364 -35.55 15.38 -28.84
CA PHE A 364 -35.55 15.48 -30.30
C PHE A 364 -34.57 14.48 -30.94
N VAL A 365 -33.35 14.38 -30.41
CA VAL A 365 -32.33 13.48 -30.94
C VAL A 365 -32.72 12.02 -30.71
N ASP A 366 -33.30 11.70 -29.56
CA ASP A 366 -33.80 10.37 -29.25
C ASP A 366 -34.95 9.98 -30.20
N ASP A 367 -35.91 10.87 -30.44
CA ASP A 367 -36.99 10.66 -31.41
C ASP A 367 -36.46 10.46 -32.84
N GLU A 368 -35.47 11.25 -33.26
CA GLU A 368 -34.93 11.21 -34.62
C GLU A 368 -34.07 9.96 -34.85
N ILE A 369 -33.32 9.51 -33.83
CA ILE A 369 -32.60 8.23 -33.89
C ILE A 369 -33.60 7.08 -33.90
N ASN A 370 -34.66 7.14 -33.09
CA ASN A 370 -35.68 6.09 -33.06
C ASN A 370 -36.45 5.95 -34.38
N LYS A 371 -36.61 7.03 -35.16
CA LYS A 371 -37.23 6.96 -36.50
C LYS A 371 -36.32 6.39 -37.57
N ASN A 372 -35.01 6.66 -37.48
CA ASN A 372 -34.07 6.38 -38.56
C ASN A 372 -33.18 5.13 -38.32
N LEU A 373 -33.20 4.56 -37.12
CA LEU A 373 -32.44 3.35 -36.76
C LEU A 373 -33.31 2.10 -36.94
N SER A 374 -32.75 1.05 -37.53
CA SER A 374 -33.42 -0.26 -37.71
C SER A 374 -33.64 -0.99 -36.38
N GLU A 375 -34.75 -1.70 -36.25
CA GLU A 375 -35.14 -2.45 -35.04
C GLU A 375 -34.07 -3.46 -34.56
N GLU A 376 -33.27 -4.02 -35.48
CA GLU A 376 -32.15 -4.91 -35.15
C GLU A 376 -31.00 -4.22 -34.39
N LEU A 377 -30.81 -2.91 -34.58
CA LEU A 377 -29.78 -2.13 -33.90
C LEU A 377 -30.28 -1.56 -32.57
N LYS A 378 -31.60 -1.41 -32.43
CA LYS A 378 -32.25 -1.01 -31.17
C LYS A 378 -32.20 -2.12 -30.13
N ASN A 379 -32.42 -3.37 -30.54
CA ASN A 379 -32.53 -4.52 -29.62
C ASN A 379 -31.18 -5.14 -29.20
N LYS A 380 -30.06 -4.43 -29.37
CA LYS A 380 -28.73 -4.89 -28.93
C LYS A 380 -28.40 -4.35 -27.54
N GLU A 381 -27.38 -4.97 -26.91
CA GLU A 381 -26.86 -4.54 -25.60
C GLU A 381 -26.60 -3.04 -25.54
N LEU A 382 -26.75 -2.46 -24.34
CA LEU A 382 -26.67 -1.01 -24.08
C LEU A 382 -25.49 -0.33 -24.79
N GLN A 383 -25.81 0.58 -25.72
CA GLN A 383 -24.82 1.29 -26.53
C GLN A 383 -24.76 2.75 -26.11
N ARG A 384 -23.54 3.26 -25.92
CA ARG A 384 -23.31 4.68 -25.59
C ARG A 384 -22.67 5.38 -26.79
N ILE A 385 -23.31 6.43 -27.28
CA ILE A 385 -22.80 7.26 -28.36
C ILE A 385 -22.55 8.67 -27.80
N VAL A 386 -21.41 9.27 -28.12
CA VAL A 386 -21.11 10.66 -27.75
C VAL A 386 -21.03 11.47 -29.03
N VAL A 387 -21.89 12.48 -29.17
CA VAL A 387 -21.91 13.38 -30.33
C VAL A 387 -21.41 14.76 -29.91
N GLN A 388 -20.49 15.32 -30.67
CA GLN A 388 -19.99 16.68 -30.52
C GLN A 388 -20.36 17.50 -31.75
N PHE A 389 -20.95 18.68 -31.55
CA PHE A 389 -21.31 19.59 -32.63
C PHE A 389 -21.13 21.04 -32.20
N LYS A 390 -21.07 21.95 -33.18
CA LYS A 390 -20.90 23.39 -32.98
C LYS A 390 -22.19 24.10 -33.38
N ILE A 391 -22.73 24.94 -32.50
CA ILE A 391 -23.84 25.84 -32.80
C ILE A 391 -23.21 27.18 -33.23
N SER A 392 -23.46 27.61 -34.46
CA SER A 392 -22.86 28.83 -35.00
C SER A 392 -23.54 30.11 -34.48
N VAL A 393 -22.95 31.27 -34.77
CA VAL A 393 -23.53 32.60 -34.48
C VAL A 393 -24.90 32.84 -35.13
N SER A 394 -25.26 32.07 -36.15
CA SER A 394 -26.58 32.09 -36.78
C SER A 394 -27.56 31.08 -36.16
N GLY A 395 -27.14 30.30 -35.18
CA GLY A 395 -27.95 29.28 -34.52
C GLY A 395 -28.03 27.95 -35.27
N ASN A 396 -27.19 27.73 -36.28
CA ASN A 396 -27.18 26.49 -37.05
C ASN A 396 -26.20 25.48 -36.44
N VAL A 397 -26.50 24.19 -36.60
CA VAL A 397 -25.59 23.12 -36.21
C VAL A 397 -24.57 22.86 -37.31
N GLU A 398 -23.29 22.86 -36.95
CA GLU A 398 -22.14 22.65 -37.82
C GLU A 398 -21.14 21.66 -37.21
N ALA A 399 -20.31 21.05 -38.05
CA ALA A 399 -19.17 20.22 -37.63
C ALA A 399 -19.52 19.09 -36.64
N ALA A 400 -20.67 18.43 -36.86
CA ALA A 400 -21.11 17.30 -36.04
C ALA A 400 -20.19 16.08 -36.23
N ARG A 401 -19.80 15.45 -35.12
CA ARG A 401 -18.97 14.23 -35.08
C ARG A 401 -19.48 13.31 -33.97
N ALA A 402 -19.67 12.04 -34.27
CA ALA A 402 -20.09 11.04 -33.29
C ALA A 402 -18.97 10.04 -32.98
N ARG A 403 -19.02 9.47 -31.78
CA ARG A 403 -18.18 8.35 -31.37
C ARG A 403 -19.01 7.33 -30.60
N ALA A 404 -19.14 6.11 -31.12
CA ALA A 404 -19.84 5.04 -30.45
C ALA A 404 -18.87 4.19 -29.60
N ILE A 405 -19.27 3.92 -28.35
CA ILE A 405 -18.53 3.17 -27.35
C ILE A 405 -19.20 1.80 -27.23
N ASN A 406 -18.43 0.72 -27.30
CA ASN A 406 -18.88 -0.68 -27.26
C ASN A 406 -19.77 -1.13 -28.44
N ALA A 407 -19.62 -0.50 -29.60
CA ALA A 407 -20.51 -0.70 -30.75
C ALA A 407 -20.09 -1.78 -31.78
N GLY A 408 -19.06 -2.59 -31.46
CA GLY A 408 -18.63 -3.72 -32.30
C GLY A 408 -18.55 -3.40 -33.81
N ASN A 409 -19.23 -4.22 -34.63
CA ASN A 409 -19.31 -4.06 -36.08
C ASN A 409 -20.35 -3.02 -36.54
N ASP A 410 -21.24 -2.56 -35.65
CA ASP A 410 -22.32 -1.61 -35.97
C ASP A 410 -21.91 -0.14 -35.76
N ARG A 411 -20.65 0.09 -35.35
CA ARG A 411 -20.11 1.40 -34.98
C ARG A 411 -20.38 2.49 -36.03
N GLU A 412 -20.13 2.18 -37.29
CA GLU A 412 -20.26 3.15 -38.38
C GLU A 412 -21.72 3.56 -38.63
N ALA A 413 -22.65 2.60 -38.57
CA ALA A 413 -24.08 2.87 -38.74
C ALA A 413 -24.63 3.76 -37.61
N LEU A 414 -24.19 3.50 -36.38
CA LEU A 414 -24.61 4.25 -35.18
C LEU A 414 -24.03 5.66 -35.16
N GLU A 415 -22.75 5.82 -35.50
CA GLU A 415 -22.11 7.14 -35.61
C GLU A 415 -22.78 7.97 -36.71
N MET A 416 -23.10 7.36 -37.86
CA MET A 416 -23.78 8.05 -38.96
C MET A 416 -25.22 8.47 -38.60
N ALA A 417 -25.98 7.59 -37.95
CA ALA A 417 -27.34 7.90 -37.50
C ALA A 417 -27.35 9.04 -36.46
N ALA A 418 -26.41 9.02 -35.52
CA ALA A 418 -26.29 10.04 -34.49
C ALA A 418 -25.86 11.41 -35.05
N VAL A 419 -24.97 11.45 -36.04
CA VAL A 419 -24.62 12.69 -36.76
C VAL A 419 -25.84 13.26 -37.48
N LYS A 420 -26.58 12.43 -38.24
CA LYS A 420 -27.79 12.86 -38.96
C LYS A 420 -28.86 13.42 -38.03
N ALA A 421 -29.09 12.78 -36.89
CA ALA A 421 -30.08 13.23 -35.91
C ALA A 421 -29.75 14.62 -35.33
N VAL A 422 -28.46 14.89 -35.11
CA VAL A 422 -27.99 16.19 -34.62
C VAL A 422 -27.99 17.26 -35.72
N GLU A 423 -27.70 16.90 -36.96
CA GLU A 423 -27.80 17.82 -38.10
C GLU A 423 -29.26 18.22 -38.42
N ALA A 424 -30.24 17.40 -38.02
CA ALA A 424 -31.66 17.68 -38.16
C ALA A 424 -32.24 18.62 -37.08
N LEU A 425 -31.43 19.03 -36.09
CA LEU A 425 -31.88 19.94 -35.04
C LEU A 425 -32.36 21.28 -35.62
N PRO A 426 -33.46 21.85 -35.10
CA PRO A 426 -33.94 23.15 -35.54
C PRO A 426 -32.95 24.25 -35.17
N GLN A 427 -33.02 25.36 -35.90
CA GLN A 427 -32.18 26.53 -35.63
C GLN A 427 -32.40 27.06 -34.20
N PHE A 428 -31.29 27.23 -33.49
CA PHE A 428 -31.22 27.72 -32.11
C PHE A 428 -31.27 29.25 -32.04
N ILE A 429 -31.62 29.78 -30.87
CA ILE A 429 -31.26 31.15 -30.51
C ILE A 429 -29.75 31.14 -30.19
N PRO A 430 -28.91 31.93 -30.88
CA PRO A 430 -27.46 31.93 -30.67
C PRO A 430 -27.07 32.26 -29.22
N GLY A 431 -25.96 31.69 -28.76
CA GLY A 431 -25.39 32.03 -27.47
C GLY A 431 -24.63 33.35 -27.50
N GLU A 432 -24.59 34.04 -26.36
CA GLU A 432 -23.91 35.34 -26.21
C GLU A 432 -22.83 35.27 -25.13
N HIS A 433 -21.65 35.81 -25.43
CA HIS A 433 -20.58 36.03 -24.46
C HIS A 433 -20.09 37.46 -24.57
N LYS A 434 -20.09 38.21 -23.47
CA LYS A 434 -19.76 39.65 -23.43
C LYS A 434 -20.58 40.49 -24.42
N SER A 435 -21.87 40.18 -24.57
CA SER A 435 -22.81 40.84 -25.51
C SER A 435 -22.50 40.68 -27.00
N GLU A 436 -21.66 39.70 -27.36
CA GLU A 436 -21.41 39.29 -28.75
C GLU A 436 -21.90 37.85 -28.99
N LYS A 437 -22.46 37.59 -30.16
CA LYS A 437 -22.86 36.24 -30.58
C LYS A 437 -21.63 35.39 -30.83
N VAL A 438 -21.58 34.20 -30.24
CA VAL A 438 -20.42 33.31 -30.32
C VAL A 438 -20.80 31.93 -30.81
N ASN A 439 -19.82 31.22 -31.39
CA ASN A 439 -19.98 29.83 -31.71
C ASN A 439 -19.85 29.00 -30.44
N VAL A 440 -20.71 27.99 -30.27
CA VAL A 440 -20.78 27.20 -29.05
C VAL A 440 -20.61 25.71 -29.34
N ILE A 441 -19.58 25.10 -28.76
CA ILE A 441 -19.35 23.66 -28.88
C ILE A 441 -20.18 22.92 -27.82
N TYR A 442 -20.99 21.97 -28.26
CA TYR A 442 -21.85 21.14 -27.44
C TYR A 442 -21.49 19.65 -27.56
N SER A 443 -21.65 18.89 -26.47
CA SER A 443 -21.40 17.45 -26.43
C SER A 443 -22.60 16.75 -25.80
N LEU A 444 -23.26 15.90 -26.58
CA LEU A 444 -24.46 15.16 -26.19
C LEU A 444 -24.14 13.66 -26.00
N PRO A 445 -24.28 13.10 -24.80
CA PRO A 445 -24.30 11.66 -24.59
C PRO A 445 -25.68 11.09 -24.95
N ILE A 446 -25.69 10.06 -25.81
CA ILE A 446 -26.89 9.33 -26.24
C ILE A 446 -26.75 7.89 -25.72
N ILE A 447 -27.82 7.36 -25.12
CA ILE A 447 -27.86 6.00 -24.58
C ILE A 447 -29.01 5.26 -25.26
N LEU A 448 -28.68 4.22 -26.01
CA LEU A 448 -29.66 3.33 -26.61
C LEU A 448 -29.84 2.11 -25.70
N ASN A 449 -31.04 1.95 -25.18
CA ASN A 449 -31.44 0.79 -24.38
C ASN A 449 -32.12 -0.22 -25.29
N GLY A 450 -31.59 -1.44 -25.39
CA GLY A 450 -32.34 -2.55 -25.97
C GLY A 450 -33.44 -3.00 -25.02
N GLU A 451 -34.66 -3.10 -25.51
CA GLU A 451 -35.68 -3.90 -24.85
C GLU A 451 -35.23 -5.37 -24.92
N MET A 452 -35.11 -6.03 -23.77
CA MET A 452 -34.81 -7.47 -23.67
C MET A 452 -35.98 -8.32 -24.15
#